data_AF-A0A5C5RRL7-F1
#
_entry.id   AF-A0A5C5RRL7-F1
#
_cell.length_a   1.000
_cell.length_b   1.000
_cell.length_c   1.000
_cell.angle_alpha   90.00
_cell.angle_beta   90.00
_cell.angle_gamma   90.00
#
_symmetry.space_group_name_H-M   'P 1'
#
loop_
_entity.id
_entity.type
_entity.pdbx_description
1 polymer ?
#
loop_
_entity_poly.entity_id
_entity_poly.type
_entity_poly.pdbx_seq_one_letter_code
_entity_poly.pdbx_strand_id
1 'polypeptide(L)' 'MSIDVPGDPNAYYYVGAFDPLPASHPDMYAVHENGYDLCVYRSDRWWRSPAALVREVMPWLVP' A
#
# COMPACT_ATOMS: atom_id res chain seq x y z
N MET A 1 -2.02 21.73 -2.35
CA MET A 1 -2.17 20.27 -2.22
C MET A 1 -0.85 19.74 -1.72
N SER A 2 -0.80 19.25 -0.49
CA SER A 2 0.34 18.44 -0.05
C SER A 2 0.33 17.20 -0.94
N ILE A 3 1.46 16.90 -1.59
CA ILE A 3 1.60 15.62 -2.27
C ILE A 3 1.94 14.65 -1.15
N ASP A 4 0.94 13.93 -0.65
CA ASP A 4 1.16 12.96 0.42
C ASP A 4 2.24 11.95 -0.05
N VAL A 5 3.27 11.80 0.77
CA VAL A 5 4.39 10.90 0.46
C VAL A 5 3.86 9.47 0.55
N PRO A 6 4.11 8.60 -0.45
CA PRO A 6 3.69 7.21 -0.38
C PRO A 6 4.17 6.55 0.93
N GLY A 7 3.23 5.99 1.69
CA GLY A 7 3.52 5.37 2.98
C GLY A 7 3.62 6.33 4.18
N ASP A 8 3.27 7.62 4.03
CA ASP A 8 3.17 8.55 5.17
C ASP A 8 2.18 8.00 6.21
N PRO A 9 2.61 7.72 7.45
CA PRO A 9 1.75 7.16 8.49
C PRO A 9 0.62 8.09 8.93
N ASN A 10 0.69 9.39 8.61
CA ASN A 10 -0.39 10.35 8.89
C ASN A 10 -1.45 10.40 7.78
N ALA A 11 -1.11 9.93 6.59
CA ALA A 11 -1.99 9.97 5.42
C ALA A 11 -2.56 8.59 5.08
N TYR A 12 -1.83 7.51 5.34
CA TYR A 12 -2.20 6.14 4.96
C TYR A 12 -2.36 5.22 6.17
N TYR A 13 -3.43 4.44 6.21
CA TYR A 13 -3.61 3.36 7.18
C TYR A 13 -3.12 2.02 6.64
N TYR A 14 -2.64 1.15 7.53
CA TYR A 14 -2.20 -0.20 7.19
C TYR A 14 -3.40 -1.10 6.87
N VAL A 15 -3.37 -1.76 5.71
CA VAL A 15 -4.40 -2.72 5.27
C VAL A 15 -4.00 -4.15 5.62
N GLY A 16 -2.76 -4.53 5.31
CA GLY A 16 -2.30 -5.90 5.50
C GLY A 16 -0.98 -6.19 4.81
N ALA A 17 -0.55 -7.45 4.90
CA ALA A 17 0.65 -7.95 4.24
C ALA A 17 0.35 -9.25 3.51
N PHE A 18 0.90 -9.42 2.31
CA PHE A 18 0.64 -10.60 1.48
C PHE A 18 1.44 -11.84 1.92
N ASP A 19 2.54 -11.64 2.66
CA ASP A 19 3.37 -12.70 3.21
C ASP A 19 3.66 -12.36 4.68
N PRO A 20 3.45 -13.26 5.66
CA PRO A 20 3.74 -13.02 7.08
C PRO A 20 5.26 -13.01 7.37
N LEU A 21 6.05 -12.45 6.47
CA LEU A 21 7.43 -12.13 6.70
C LEU A 21 7.51 -10.95 7.70
N PRO A 22 8.55 -10.88 8.55
CA PRO A 22 8.76 -9.76 9.44
C PRO A 22 8.73 -8.43 8.66
N ALA A 23 8.28 -7.34 9.30
CA ALA A 23 8.22 -6.01 8.68
C ALA A 23 9.56 -5.53 8.10
N SER A 24 10.65 -6.06 8.64
CA SER A 24 12.03 -5.78 8.22
C SER A 24 12.53 -6.66 7.06
N HIS A 25 11.72 -7.60 6.55
CA HIS A 25 12.14 -8.50 5.49
C HIS A 25 12.02 -7.81 4.12
N PRO A 26 13.08 -7.80 3.28
CA PRO A 26 13.08 -7.05 2.02
C PRO A 26 12.03 -7.52 1.00
N ASP A 27 11.55 -8.77 1.15
CA ASP A 27 10.49 -9.35 0.32
C ASP A 27 9.08 -9.24 0.92
N MET A 28 8.93 -8.59 2.09
CA MET A 28 7.60 -8.32 2.63
C MET A 28 6.86 -7.32 1.72
N TYR A 29 5.62 -7.64 1.39
CA TYR A 29 4.69 -6.71 0.75
C TYR A 29 3.74 -6.17 1.80
N ALA A 30 3.95 -4.93 2.25
CA ALA A 30 2.99 -4.23 3.12
C ALA A 30 2.09 -3.32 2.27
N VAL A 31 0.80 -3.34 2.53
CA VAL A 31 -0.21 -2.57 1.81
C VAL A 31 -0.79 -1.51 2.74
N HIS A 32 -0.81 -0.27 2.26
CA HIS A 32 -1.33 0.89 2.94
C HIS A 32 -2.31 1.63 2.01
N GLU A 33 -3.37 2.23 2.57
CA GLU A 33 -4.39 2.93 1.79
C GLU A 33 -4.88 4.20 2.49
N ASN A 34 -5.41 5.16 1.74
CA ASN A 34 -6.08 6.35 2.27
C ASN A 34 -7.46 6.62 1.62
N GLY A 35 -8.02 5.63 0.93
CA GLY A 35 -9.27 5.72 0.16
C GLY A 35 -9.09 6.20 -1.29
N TYR A 36 -8.10 7.04 -1.57
CA TYR A 36 -7.82 7.55 -2.92
C TYR A 36 -6.66 6.81 -3.60
N ASP A 37 -5.64 6.48 -2.82
CA ASP A 37 -4.41 5.84 -3.26
C ASP A 37 -4.15 4.55 -2.46
N LEU A 38 -3.62 3.55 -3.15
CA LEU A 38 -3.08 2.34 -2.57
C LEU A 38 -1.55 2.35 -2.74
N CYS A 39 -0.86 2.19 -1.61
CA CYS A 39 0.59 2.15 -1.53
C CYS A 39 1.06 0.75 -1.15
N VAL A 40 2.08 0.27 -1.85
CA VAL A 40 2.75 -1.00 -1.55
C VAL A 40 4.19 -0.68 -1.16
N TYR A 41 4.64 -1.24 -0.05
CA TYR A 41 6.04 -1.25 0.38
C TYR A 41 6.68 -2.60 0.08
N ARG A 42 7.89 -2.57 -0.50
CA ARG A 42 8.76 -3.74 -0.74
C ARG A 42 10.19 -3.25 -0.98
N SER A 43 11.18 -3.96 -0.43
CA SER A 43 12.61 -3.71 -0.72
C SER A 43 13.01 -2.23 -0.59
N ASP A 44 12.65 -1.60 0.54
CA ASP A 44 12.91 -0.19 0.85
C ASP A 44 12.34 0.83 -0.14
N ARG A 45 11.30 0.44 -0.89
CA ARG A 45 10.64 1.29 -1.87
C ARG A 45 9.13 1.26 -1.71
N TRP A 46 8.53 2.41 -2.00
CA TRP A 46 7.09 2.58 -2.10
C TRP A 46 6.65 2.71 -3.55
N TRP A 47 5.57 2.01 -3.90
CA TRP A 47 4.84 2.18 -5.14
C TRP A 47 3.43 2.66 -4.81
N ARG A 48 2.93 3.62 -5.57
CA ARG A 48 1.59 4.21 -5.39
C ARG A 48 0.79 4.07 -6.67
N SER A 49 -0.46 3.66 -6.52
CA SER A 49 -1.45 3.61 -7.60
C SER A 49 -2.79 4.16 -7.10
N PRO A 50 -3.61 4.79 -7.97
CA PRO A 50 -4.96 5.17 -7.59
C PRO A 50 -5.77 3.95 -7.14
N ALA A 51 -6.40 4.02 -5.97
CA ALA A 51 -7.11 2.89 -5.39
C ALA A 51 -8.31 2.45 -6.25
N ALA A 52 -8.96 3.39 -6.94
CA ALA A 52 -10.04 3.09 -7.89
C ALA A 52 -9.55 2.20 -9.05
N LEU A 53 -8.38 2.50 -9.62
CA LEU A 53 -7.78 1.70 -10.68
C LEU A 53 -7.39 0.30 -10.16
N VAL A 54 -6.79 0.22 -8.96
CA VAL A 54 -6.41 -1.07 -8.36
C VAL A 54 -7.65 -1.96 -8.14
N ARG A 55 -8.77 -1.38 -7.65
CA ARG A 55 -10.03 -2.11 -7.47
C ARG A 55 -10.65 -2.56 -8.80
N GLU A 56 -10.52 -1.76 -9.85
CA GLU A 56 -10.98 -2.13 -11.19
C GLU A 56 -10.23 -3.35 -11.74
N VAL A 57 -8.90 -3.38 -11.59
CA VAL A 57 -8.05 -4.45 -12.15
C VAL A 57 -7.89 -5.67 -11.23
N MET A 58 -8.06 -5.50 -9.92
CA MET A 58 -7.95 -6.55 -8.90
C MET A 58 -9.12 -6.48 -7.89
N PRO A 59 -10.35 -6.79 -8.30
CA PRO A 59 -11.53 -6.69 -7.44
C PRO A 59 -11.52 -7.62 -6.22
N TRP A 60 -10.68 -8.66 -6.22
CA TRP A 60 -10.50 -9.60 -5.10
C TRP A 60 -9.50 -9.12 -4.03
N LEU A 61 -8.83 -7.98 -4.24
CA LEU A 61 -7.77 -7.48 -3.34
C LEU A 61 -8.33 -6.75 -2.10
N VAL A 62 -9.60 -6.35 -2.14
CA VAL A 62 -10.28 -5.65 -1.04
C VAL A 62 -11.40 -6.57 -0.54
N PRO A 63 -11.47 -6.89 0.77
CA PRO A 63 -12.57 -7.66 1.34
C PRO A 63 -13.92 -6.94 1.23
#